data_AF-A0A963BYT2-F1
#
_entry.id   AF-A0A963BYT2-F1
#
_cell.length_a   1.000
_cell.length_b   1.000
_cell.length_c   1.000
_cell.angle_alpha   90.00
_cell.angle_beta   90.00
_cell.angle_gamma   90.00
#
_symmetry.space_group_name_H-M   'P 1'
#
loop_
_entity.id
_entity.type
_entity.pdbx_description
1 polymer ?
#
loop_
_entity_poly.entity_id
_entity_poly.type
_entity_poly.pdbx_seq_one_letter_code
_entity_poly.pdbx_strand_id
1 'polypeptide(L)'
;MPTSEWLRQRLAGPRQLAGAAEEGAPDNLLAAAVLVPVIERPEGLTVLFTQRTAHLNDHAGQVSFPGGRCEATDPSPVYTALRETEEEIGLERGRVEVLGLLPEYRTGTGFSVTPVVGLVRPPFELALDSFEVAEVFETPLSFLLDPVNHQRHSMEIGGVLRHYYAMPYEGFFIWGATAGMLVSLRNLLYGD
;
A
#
# COMPACT_ATOMS: atom_id res chain seq x y z
N MET A 1 -11.67 12.21 12.98
CA MET A 1 -11.42 10.87 12.39
C MET A 1 -11.79 10.94 10.92
N PRO A 2 -10.96 10.40 10.01
CA PRO A 2 -11.30 10.26 8.59
C PRO A 2 -12.62 9.51 8.38
N THR A 3 -13.40 9.89 7.36
CA THR A 3 -14.63 9.20 6.94
C THR A 3 -14.54 8.78 5.48
N SER A 4 -15.35 7.80 5.05
CA SER A 4 -15.35 7.36 3.65
C SER A 4 -15.77 8.47 2.69
N GLU A 5 -16.73 9.31 3.09
CA GLU A 5 -17.12 10.49 2.33
C GLU A 5 -15.98 11.51 2.19
N TRP A 6 -15.25 11.75 3.28
CA TRP A 6 -14.07 12.62 3.24
C TRP A 6 -12.99 12.06 2.31
N LEU A 7 -12.74 10.76 2.32
CA LEU A 7 -11.82 10.12 1.38
C LEU A 7 -12.27 10.26 -0.07
N ARG A 8 -13.55 10.01 -0.38
CA ARG A 8 -14.11 10.21 -1.72
C ARG A 8 -13.85 11.62 -2.21
N GLN A 9 -14.16 12.63 -1.40
CA GLN A 9 -13.96 14.03 -1.78
C GLN A 9 -12.49 14.39 -2.00
N ARG A 10 -11.59 13.85 -1.17
CA ARG A 10 -10.15 14.12 -1.25
C ARG A 10 -9.45 13.34 -2.37
N LEU A 11 -9.98 12.20 -2.78
CA LEU A 11 -9.43 11.38 -3.87
C LEU A 11 -10.12 11.63 -5.22
N ALA A 12 -11.25 12.35 -5.22
CA ALA A 12 -11.91 12.79 -6.44
C ALA A 12 -11.04 13.76 -7.25
N GLY A 13 -10.96 13.48 -8.56
CA GLY A 13 -10.41 14.38 -9.58
C GLY A 13 -8.96 14.08 -10.00
N PRO A 14 -8.58 14.52 -11.21
CA PRO A 14 -7.22 14.35 -11.71
C PRO A 14 -6.26 15.24 -10.91
N ARG A 15 -5.30 14.64 -10.21
CA ARG A 15 -4.18 15.35 -9.58
C ARG A 15 -2.89 14.90 -10.23
N GLN A 16 -2.18 15.83 -10.87
CA GLN A 16 -0.77 15.66 -11.17
C GLN A 16 0.00 15.96 -9.89
N LEU A 17 0.41 14.92 -9.20
CA LEU A 17 1.35 15.01 -8.09
C LEU A 17 2.63 14.31 -8.56
N ALA A 18 3.77 14.91 -8.24
CA ALA A 18 5.06 14.28 -8.53
C ALA A 18 5.13 12.92 -7.82
N GLY A 19 5.63 11.90 -8.51
CA GLY A 19 5.90 10.61 -7.90
C GLY A 19 6.88 10.74 -6.74
N ALA A 20 6.79 9.81 -5.78
CA ALA A 20 7.74 9.70 -4.69
C ALA A 20 8.73 8.56 -4.96
N ALA A 21 9.89 8.58 -4.34
CA ALA A 21 10.91 7.56 -4.54
C ALA A 21 11.65 7.28 -3.24
N GLU A 22 12.04 6.02 -3.04
CA GLU A 22 13.07 5.68 -2.07
C GLU A 22 14.43 6.20 -2.55
N GLU A 23 15.28 6.58 -1.59
CA GLU A 23 16.65 7.00 -1.87
C GLU A 23 17.40 5.87 -2.59
N GLY A 24 17.94 6.17 -3.78
CA GLY A 24 18.68 5.21 -4.59
C GLY A 24 17.83 4.19 -5.36
N ALA A 25 16.58 4.53 -5.70
CA ALA A 25 15.78 3.78 -6.67
C ALA A 25 16.46 3.80 -8.07
N PRO A 26 16.50 2.67 -8.79
CA PRO A 26 17.15 2.58 -10.11
C PRO A 26 16.31 3.24 -11.21
N ASP A 27 16.93 3.53 -12.36
CA ASP A 27 16.27 4.18 -13.51
C ASP A 27 15.37 3.24 -14.32
N ASN A 28 15.79 1.97 -14.47
CA ASN A 28 14.98 0.94 -15.12
C ASN A 28 14.09 0.27 -14.09
N LEU A 29 12.79 0.57 -14.14
CA LEU A 29 11.81 0.09 -13.19
C LEU A 29 10.80 -0.84 -13.87
N LEU A 30 10.44 -1.90 -13.16
CA LEU A 30 9.31 -2.75 -13.52
C LEU A 30 8.01 -2.11 -13.01
N ALA A 31 6.97 -2.12 -13.83
CA ALA A 31 5.67 -1.62 -13.42
C ALA A 31 5.00 -2.61 -12.44
N ALA A 32 4.42 -2.06 -11.37
CA ALA A 32 3.65 -2.81 -10.38
C ALA A 32 2.47 -1.98 -9.91
N ALA A 33 1.45 -2.62 -9.35
CA ALA A 33 0.32 -1.94 -8.75
C ALA A 33 -0.13 -2.66 -7.48
N VAL A 34 -0.51 -1.88 -6.48
CA VAL A 34 -0.98 -2.38 -5.18
C VAL A 34 -2.31 -1.75 -4.83
N LEU A 35 -3.16 -2.49 -4.13
CA LEU A 35 -4.37 -1.95 -3.54
C LEU A 35 -4.05 -1.41 -2.15
N VAL A 36 -4.49 -0.19 -1.84
CA VAL A 36 -4.60 0.34 -0.49
C VAL A 36 -6.04 0.13 -0.04
N PRO A 37 -6.40 -1.05 0.52
CA PRO A 37 -7.76 -1.38 0.89
C PRO A 37 -8.14 -0.67 2.19
N VAL A 38 -9.01 0.34 2.10
CA VAL A 38 -9.59 1.03 3.24
C VAL A 38 -10.91 0.35 3.60
N ILE A 39 -11.00 -0.19 4.82
CA ILE A 39 -12.17 -0.93 5.29
C ILE A 39 -13.06 -0.03 6.14
N GLU A 40 -14.37 -0.03 5.87
CA GLU A 40 -15.36 0.63 6.74
C GLU A 40 -15.69 -0.26 7.95
N ARG A 41 -15.09 0.03 9.12
CA ARG A 41 -15.43 -0.63 10.40
C ARG A 41 -16.30 0.28 11.28
N PRO A 42 -17.09 -0.27 12.22
CA PRO A 42 -17.91 0.54 13.15
C PRO A 42 -17.10 1.56 13.95
N GLU A 43 -15.86 1.24 14.30
CA GLU A 43 -14.96 2.06 15.11
C GLU A 43 -14.21 3.14 14.28
N GLY A 44 -14.29 3.05 12.95
CA GLY A 44 -13.62 3.96 12.02
C GLY A 44 -13.04 3.24 10.81
N LEU A 45 -12.36 4.00 9.95
CA LEU A 45 -11.67 3.43 8.80
C LEU A 45 -10.38 2.74 9.23
N THR A 46 -10.14 1.54 8.70
CA THR A 46 -8.89 0.79 8.84
C THR A 46 -8.28 0.55 7.46
N VAL A 47 -7.00 0.16 7.42
CA VAL A 47 -6.32 -0.27 6.21
C VAL A 47 -5.83 -1.70 6.41
N LEU A 48 -6.15 -2.58 5.46
CA LEU A 48 -5.72 -3.97 5.48
C LEU A 48 -4.34 -4.13 4.84
N PHE A 49 -3.49 -4.91 5.48
CA PHE A 49 -2.16 -5.27 5.01
C PHE A 49 -1.99 -6.79 4.93
N THR A 50 -1.03 -7.22 4.13
CA THR A 50 -0.53 -8.59 4.08
C THR A 50 0.85 -8.66 4.74
N GLN A 51 1.14 -9.78 5.38
CA GLN A 51 2.49 -10.15 5.76
C GLN A 51 2.94 -11.33 4.91
N ARG A 52 4.06 -11.15 4.17
CA ARG A 52 4.60 -12.20 3.29
C ARG A 52 5.13 -13.38 4.08
N THR A 53 4.99 -14.58 3.53
CA THR A 53 5.56 -15.79 4.15
C THR A 53 7.09 -15.72 4.24
N ALA A 54 7.64 -16.37 5.28
CA ALA A 54 9.07 -16.28 5.58
C ALA A 54 9.98 -17.09 4.64
N HIS A 55 9.41 -17.98 3.82
CA HIS A 55 10.16 -18.89 2.94
C HIS A 55 10.36 -18.34 1.52
N LEU A 56 9.79 -17.18 1.20
CA LEU A 56 10.03 -16.50 -0.07
C LEU A 56 11.42 -15.85 -0.04
N ASN A 57 12.19 -16.11 -1.11
CA ASN A 57 13.60 -15.69 -1.21
C ASN A 57 13.79 -14.16 -1.15
N ASP A 58 12.77 -13.41 -1.56
CA ASP A 58 12.74 -11.95 -1.51
C ASP A 58 11.73 -11.50 -0.43
N HIS A 59 12.15 -10.59 0.46
CA HIS A 59 11.26 -9.85 1.37
C HIS A 59 10.46 -10.70 2.38
N ALA A 60 11.04 -11.82 2.84
CA ALA A 60 10.46 -12.67 3.89
C ALA A 60 9.95 -11.88 5.11
N GLY A 61 8.67 -12.09 5.47
CA GLY A 61 8.04 -11.47 6.64
C GLY A 61 7.72 -9.97 6.51
N GLN A 62 7.95 -9.35 5.35
CA GLN A 62 7.64 -7.94 5.15
C GLN A 62 6.14 -7.68 5.10
N VAL A 63 5.76 -6.52 5.61
CA VAL A 63 4.40 -5.99 5.54
C VAL A 63 4.23 -5.18 4.25
N SER A 64 3.21 -5.53 3.48
CA SER A 64 2.88 -4.87 2.22
C SER A 64 1.38 -4.65 2.08
N PHE A 65 1.04 -3.77 1.15
CA PHE A 65 -0.27 -3.79 0.53
C PHE A 65 -0.41 -5.05 -0.36
N PRO A 66 -1.61 -5.62 -0.51
CA PRO A 66 -1.83 -6.66 -1.50
C PRO A 66 -1.64 -6.09 -2.91
N GLY A 67 -1.03 -6.86 -3.79
CA GLY A 67 -0.67 -6.40 -5.14
C GLY A 67 0.63 -6.98 -5.68
N GLY A 68 0.92 -6.66 -6.94
CA GLY A 68 2.00 -7.32 -7.65
C GLY A 68 2.43 -6.61 -8.92
N ARG A 69 3.15 -7.35 -9.76
CA ARG A 69 3.71 -6.83 -11.01
C ARG A 69 2.60 -6.67 -12.06
N CYS A 70 2.70 -5.62 -12.86
CA CYS A 70 1.82 -5.47 -14.01
C CYS A 70 2.19 -6.50 -15.08
N GLU A 71 1.21 -7.26 -15.57
CA GLU A 71 1.38 -8.14 -16.71
C GLU A 71 1.13 -7.39 -18.02
N ALA A 72 1.72 -7.90 -19.12
CA ALA A 72 1.52 -7.31 -20.45
C ALA A 72 0.05 -7.33 -20.91
N THR A 73 -0.75 -8.22 -20.34
CA THR A 73 -2.18 -8.39 -20.60
C THR A 73 -3.08 -7.57 -19.69
N ASP A 74 -2.53 -6.96 -18.63
CA ASP A 74 -3.31 -6.14 -17.72
C ASP A 74 -3.73 -4.82 -18.41
N PRO A 75 -5.03 -4.51 -18.51
CA PRO A 75 -5.51 -3.32 -19.23
C PRO A 75 -5.23 -2.01 -18.48
N SER A 76 -4.92 -2.08 -17.18
CA SER A 76 -4.59 -0.91 -16.35
C SER A 76 -3.95 -1.31 -15.01
N PRO A 77 -3.24 -0.39 -14.32
CA PRO A 77 -2.76 -0.63 -12.95
C PRO A 77 -3.88 -0.94 -11.95
N VAL A 78 -5.07 -0.37 -12.15
CA VAL A 78 -6.25 -0.68 -11.33
C VAL A 78 -6.64 -2.14 -11.48
N TYR A 79 -6.62 -2.66 -12.71
CA TYR A 79 -6.89 -4.08 -12.96
C TYR A 79 -5.84 -4.97 -12.29
N THR A 80 -4.54 -4.65 -12.43
CA THR A 80 -3.45 -5.38 -11.78
C THR A 80 -3.64 -5.44 -10.28
N ALA A 81 -3.83 -4.29 -9.62
CA ALA A 81 -4.00 -4.23 -8.17
C ALA A 81 -5.18 -5.09 -7.68
N LEU A 82 -6.32 -5.03 -8.38
CA LEU A 82 -7.49 -5.82 -8.03
C LEU A 82 -7.31 -7.32 -8.31
N ARG A 83 -6.65 -7.69 -9.42
CA ARG A 83 -6.34 -9.09 -9.75
C ARG A 83 -5.46 -9.71 -8.68
N GLU A 84 -4.32 -9.09 -8.43
CA GLU A 84 -3.33 -9.56 -7.46
C GLU A 84 -3.94 -9.63 -6.05
N THR A 85 -4.74 -8.63 -5.65
CA THR A 85 -5.43 -8.68 -4.35
C THR A 85 -6.39 -9.87 -4.24
N GLU A 86 -7.14 -10.16 -5.30
CA GLU A 86 -8.04 -11.31 -5.32
C GLU A 86 -7.26 -12.64 -5.28
N GLU A 87 -6.12 -12.72 -5.97
CA GLU A 87 -5.24 -13.89 -5.98
C GLU A 87 -4.57 -14.12 -4.61
N GLU A 88 -4.02 -13.08 -3.98
CA GLU A 88 -3.26 -13.18 -2.73
C GLU A 88 -4.17 -13.41 -1.50
N ILE A 89 -5.31 -12.72 -1.42
CA ILE A 89 -6.15 -12.71 -0.20
C ILE A 89 -7.62 -13.05 -0.44
N GLY A 90 -8.04 -13.35 -1.67
CA GLY A 90 -9.41 -13.73 -1.99
C GLY A 90 -10.43 -12.59 -1.92
N LEU A 91 -10.00 -11.34 -1.81
CA LEU A 91 -10.91 -10.19 -1.78
C LEU A 91 -11.47 -9.94 -3.19
N GLU A 92 -12.74 -10.32 -3.38
CA GLU A 92 -13.46 -10.18 -4.65
C GLU A 92 -13.39 -8.73 -5.19
N ARG A 93 -12.97 -8.56 -6.45
CA ARG A 93 -12.79 -7.23 -7.07
C ARG A 93 -14.06 -6.38 -7.04
N GLY A 94 -15.22 -7.02 -7.18
CA GLY A 94 -16.54 -6.38 -7.12
C GLY A 94 -16.89 -5.75 -5.76
N ARG A 95 -16.12 -6.06 -4.71
CA ARG A 95 -16.28 -5.49 -3.36
C ARG A 95 -15.48 -4.19 -3.15
N VAL A 96 -14.65 -3.82 -4.12
CA VAL A 96 -13.75 -2.67 -4.02
C VAL A 96 -14.32 -1.49 -4.81
N GLU A 97 -14.71 -0.44 -4.10
CA GLU A 97 -15.02 0.86 -4.70
C GLU A 97 -13.71 1.64 -4.89
N VAL A 98 -13.22 1.73 -6.13
CA VAL A 98 -11.98 2.48 -6.44
C VAL A 98 -12.23 3.98 -6.26
N LEU A 99 -11.49 4.60 -5.32
CA LEU A 99 -11.63 6.01 -4.99
C LEU A 99 -10.69 6.91 -5.80
N GLY A 100 -9.51 6.38 -6.15
CA GLY A 100 -8.48 7.13 -6.87
C GLY A 100 -7.12 6.44 -6.83
N LEU A 101 -6.16 7.03 -7.52
CA LEU A 101 -4.78 6.55 -7.58
C LEU A 101 -3.87 7.55 -6.85
N LEU A 102 -2.86 7.02 -6.16
CA LEU A 102 -1.76 7.83 -5.65
C LEU A 102 -0.68 8.00 -6.72
N PRO A 103 0.22 8.98 -6.56
CA PRO A 103 1.39 9.11 -7.43
C PRO A 103 2.22 7.84 -7.41
N GLU A 104 2.87 7.54 -8.53
CA GLU A 104 3.79 6.40 -8.59
C GLU A 104 4.87 6.51 -7.52
N TYR A 105 5.17 5.36 -6.92
CA TYR A 105 6.18 5.22 -5.89
C TYR A 105 7.32 4.35 -6.41
N ARG A 106 8.51 4.94 -6.56
CA ARG A 106 9.72 4.22 -7.03
C ARG A 106 10.42 3.56 -5.85
N THR A 107 10.57 2.24 -5.90
CA THR A 107 11.21 1.44 -4.84
C THR A 107 12.69 1.19 -5.14
N GLY A 108 13.49 1.03 -4.10
CA GLY A 108 14.89 0.59 -4.18
C GLY A 108 15.04 -0.82 -4.75
N THR A 109 13.96 -1.61 -4.71
CA THR A 109 13.86 -2.97 -5.26
C THR A 109 13.57 -3.02 -6.77
N GLY A 110 13.45 -1.85 -7.43
CA GLY A 110 13.34 -1.78 -8.89
C GLY A 110 11.90 -1.78 -9.44
N PHE A 111 10.92 -1.37 -8.63
CA PHE A 111 9.53 -1.20 -9.06
C PHE A 111 9.10 0.27 -9.12
N SER A 112 8.31 0.63 -10.13
CA SER A 112 7.44 1.81 -10.11
C SER A 112 6.04 1.33 -9.75
N VAL A 113 5.64 1.58 -8.51
CA VAL A 113 4.38 1.06 -7.95
C VAL A 113 3.28 2.11 -8.10
N THR A 114 2.16 1.75 -8.73
CA THR A 114 0.93 2.55 -8.72
C THR A 114 0.03 2.12 -7.55
N PRO A 115 -0.16 2.94 -6.51
CA PRO A 115 -1.06 2.62 -5.41
C PRO A 115 -2.49 3.01 -5.76
N VAL A 116 -3.41 2.05 -5.66
CA VAL A 116 -4.83 2.23 -5.96
C VAL A 116 -5.58 2.27 -4.63
N VAL A 117 -6.23 3.38 -4.30
CA VAL A 117 -7.01 3.48 -3.06
C VAL A 117 -8.41 2.95 -3.32
N GLY A 118 -8.78 1.89 -2.60
CA GLY A 118 -10.10 1.26 -2.69
C GLY A 118 -10.82 1.27 -1.36
N LEU A 119 -12.12 1.52 -1.37
CA LEU A 119 -12.98 1.37 -0.20
C LEU A 119 -13.68 0.02 -0.24
N VAL A 120 -13.69 -0.67 0.89
CA VAL A 120 -14.30 -1.99 1.05
C VAL A 120 -15.31 -1.95 2.19
N ARG A 121 -16.52 -2.46 1.92
CA ARG A 121 -17.61 -2.54 2.90
C ARG A 121 -17.79 -3.97 3.39
N PRO A 122 -17.76 -4.22 4.71
CA PRO A 122 -18.20 -5.50 5.27
C PRO A 122 -19.67 -5.81 4.94
N PRO A 123 -20.05 -7.10 4.93
CA PRO A 123 -19.19 -8.26 5.11
C PRO A 123 -18.41 -8.63 3.85
N PHE A 124 -17.21 -9.18 4.05
CA PHE A 124 -16.41 -9.87 3.05
C PHE A 124 -15.69 -11.05 3.72
N GLU A 125 -15.32 -12.04 2.92
CA GLU A 125 -14.54 -13.18 3.34
C GLU A 125 -13.18 -13.11 2.63
N LEU A 126 -12.14 -13.63 3.29
CA LEU A 126 -10.80 -13.71 2.74
C LEU A 126 -10.41 -15.17 2.61
N ALA A 127 -9.72 -15.49 1.53
CA ALA A 127 -9.14 -16.79 1.26
C ALA A 127 -7.68 -16.57 0.90
N LEU A 128 -6.80 -16.65 1.90
CA LEU A 128 -5.39 -16.34 1.73
C LEU A 128 -4.70 -17.42 0.92
N ASP A 129 -3.89 -17.01 -0.06
CA ASP A 129 -2.88 -17.90 -0.59
C ASP A 129 -1.77 -18.07 0.45
N SER A 130 -1.84 -19.17 1.20
CA SER A 130 -0.88 -19.52 2.25
C SER A 130 0.57 -19.69 1.77
N PHE A 131 0.80 -19.78 0.45
CA PHE A 131 2.15 -19.78 -0.10
C PHE A 131 2.74 -18.37 -0.08
N GLU A 132 1.94 -17.35 -0.40
CA GLU A 132 2.39 -15.97 -0.54
C GLU A 132 2.16 -15.13 0.72
N VAL A 133 1.03 -15.33 1.38
CA VAL A 133 0.54 -14.54 2.52
C VAL A 133 0.49 -15.41 3.78
N ALA A 134 1.29 -15.05 4.79
CA ALA A 134 1.26 -15.70 6.10
C ALA A 134 0.07 -15.23 6.94
N GLU A 135 -0.19 -13.93 6.92
CA GLU A 135 -1.22 -13.30 7.74
C GLU A 135 -1.73 -12.01 7.09
N VAL A 136 -2.98 -11.66 7.41
CA VAL A 136 -3.57 -10.35 7.11
C VAL A 136 -3.94 -9.66 8.41
N PHE A 137 -3.74 -8.35 8.47
CA PHE A 137 -4.10 -7.55 9.63
C PHE A 137 -4.56 -6.16 9.20
N GLU A 138 -5.24 -5.47 10.11
CA GLU A 138 -5.74 -4.12 9.88
C GLU A 138 -5.09 -3.12 10.83
N THR A 139 -4.85 -1.90 10.35
CA THR A 139 -4.40 -0.79 11.18
C THR A 139 -5.37 0.39 11.01
N PRO A 140 -5.76 1.11 12.09
CA PRO A 140 -6.61 2.29 11.97
C PRO A 140 -6.02 3.32 11.01
N LEU A 141 -6.82 3.79 10.05
CA LEU A 141 -6.39 4.83 9.11
C LEU A 141 -5.97 6.11 9.85
N SER A 142 -6.64 6.44 10.95
CA SER A 142 -6.25 7.56 11.81
C SER A 142 -4.84 7.43 12.37
N PHE A 143 -4.41 6.22 12.75
CA PHE A 143 -3.04 5.96 13.20
C PHE A 143 -2.04 6.17 12.06
N LEU A 144 -2.34 5.62 10.88
CA LEU A 144 -1.47 5.70 9.70
C LEU A 144 -1.33 7.12 9.14
N LEU A 145 -2.33 7.98 9.34
CA LEU A 145 -2.32 9.37 8.87
C LEU A 145 -1.75 10.36 9.89
N ASP A 146 -1.54 9.95 11.14
CA ASP A 146 -0.97 10.81 12.18
C ASP A 146 0.57 10.86 12.03
N PRO A 147 1.15 12.03 11.73
CA PRO A 147 2.60 12.15 11.54
C PRO A 147 3.41 11.82 12.80
N VAL A 148 2.80 11.79 13.99
CA VAL A 148 3.49 11.35 15.22
C VAL A 148 3.95 9.88 15.13
N ASN A 149 3.26 9.06 14.32
CA ASN A 149 3.56 7.65 14.12
C ASN A 149 4.56 7.42 12.97
N HIS A 150 4.97 8.48 12.26
CA HIS A 150 5.85 8.39 11.08
C HIS A 150 7.31 8.48 11.51
N GLN A 151 7.86 7.35 11.94
CA GLN A 151 9.26 7.27 12.35
C GLN A 151 10.18 7.36 11.14
N ARG A 152 11.26 8.13 11.23
CA ARG A 152 12.34 8.13 10.25
C ARG A 152 13.48 7.26 10.75
N HIS A 153 13.84 6.29 9.93
CA HIS A 153 14.97 5.40 10.14
C HIS A 153 15.98 5.56 9.00
N SER A 154 17.13 4.94 9.15
CA SER A 154 18.16 4.92 8.13
C SER A 154 18.94 3.61 8.15
N MET A 155 19.36 3.13 6.99
CA MET A 155 20.24 1.98 6.85
C MET A 155 21.28 2.22 5.76
N GLU A 156 22.45 1.61 5.89
CA GLU A 156 23.49 1.67 4.87
C GLU A 156 23.26 0.55 3.84
N ILE A 157 23.09 0.92 2.57
CA ILE A 157 22.95 -0.03 1.46
C ILE A 157 24.01 0.31 0.40
N GLY A 158 24.94 -0.62 0.16
CA GLY A 158 26.01 -0.42 -0.82
C GLY A 158 26.93 0.76 -0.50
N GLY A 159 27.21 1.02 0.79
CA GLY A 159 28.06 2.13 1.24
C GLY A 159 27.37 3.49 1.28
N VAL A 160 26.06 3.55 1.01
CA VAL A 160 25.27 4.79 1.03
C VAL A 160 24.22 4.70 2.12
N LEU A 161 24.20 5.68 3.02
CA LEU A 161 23.15 5.81 4.03
C LEU A 161 21.85 6.24 3.34
N ARG A 162 20.81 5.41 3.48
CA ARG A 162 19.47 5.64 2.93
C ARG A 162 18.46 5.79 4.05
N HIS A 163 17.54 6.75 3.90
CA HIS A 163 16.46 6.98 4.85
C HIS A 163 15.17 6.32 4.42
N TYR A 164 14.36 5.89 5.39
CA TYR A 164 13.04 5.32 5.15
C TYR A 164 12.07 5.64 6.30
N TYR A 165 10.78 5.55 6.01
CA TYR A 165 9.72 5.67 7.00
C TYR A 165 9.37 4.31 7.61
N ALA A 166 8.96 4.33 8.87
CA ALA A 166 8.35 3.20 9.54
C ALA A 166 7.18 3.63 10.44
N MET A 167 6.17 2.78 10.56
CA MET A 167 4.98 2.96 11.40
C MET A 167 4.70 1.63 12.14
N PRO A 168 5.42 1.33 13.25
CA PRO A 168 5.21 0.11 14.01
C PRO A 168 3.83 0.09 14.66
N TYR A 169 3.08 -1.01 14.53
CA TYR A 169 1.74 -1.15 15.08
C TYR A 169 1.48 -2.59 15.52
N GLU A 170 1.10 -2.79 16.79
CA GLU A 170 0.69 -4.08 17.37
C GLU A 170 1.60 -5.28 17.01
N GLY A 171 2.91 -5.06 16.97
CA GLY A 171 3.90 -6.10 16.65
C GLY A 171 4.27 -6.19 15.17
N PHE A 172 3.53 -5.54 14.29
CA PHE A 172 3.88 -5.37 12.88
C PHE A 172 4.77 -4.16 12.67
N PHE A 173 5.71 -4.30 11.74
CA PHE A 173 6.60 -3.21 11.33
C PHE A 173 6.23 -2.82 9.90
N ILE A 174 5.46 -1.75 9.72
CA ILE A 174 5.10 -1.19 8.41
C ILE A 174 6.21 -0.22 8.00
N TRP A 175 6.99 -0.50 6.95
CA TRP A 175 8.18 0.29 6.63
C TRP A 175 8.48 0.33 5.13
N GLY A 176 9.53 1.08 4.76
CA GLY A 176 10.01 1.16 3.37
C GLY A 176 8.93 1.69 2.44
N ALA A 177 8.78 1.07 1.28
CA ALA A 177 7.83 1.47 0.25
C ALA A 177 6.39 1.55 0.78
N THR A 178 5.95 0.59 1.61
CA THR A 178 4.61 0.58 2.20
C THR A 178 4.38 1.85 3.04
N ALA A 179 5.31 2.17 3.95
CA ALA A 179 5.23 3.38 4.76
C ALA A 179 5.38 4.66 3.92
N GLY A 180 6.23 4.65 2.89
CA GLY A 180 6.40 5.77 1.97
C GLY A 180 5.13 6.09 1.18
N MET A 181 4.42 5.07 0.71
CA MET A 181 3.11 5.22 0.06
C MET A 181 2.04 5.75 1.03
N LEU A 182 2.07 5.35 2.31
CA LEU A 182 1.19 5.90 3.35
C LEU A 182 1.48 7.38 3.64
N VAL A 183 2.74 7.79 3.65
CA VAL A 183 3.13 9.21 3.74
C VAL A 183 2.62 9.98 2.52
N SER A 184 2.73 9.40 1.32
CA SER A 184 2.20 10.00 0.09
C SER A 184 0.67 10.17 0.15
N LEU A 185 -0.05 9.14 0.61
CA LEU A 185 -1.50 9.20 0.86
C LEU A 185 -1.83 10.34 1.83
N ARG A 186 -1.12 10.42 2.96
CA ARG A 186 -1.33 11.50 3.95
C ARG A 186 -1.16 12.87 3.30
N ASN A 187 -0.04 13.11 2.63
CA ASN A 187 0.25 14.40 2.02
C ASN A 187 -0.82 14.80 1.02
N LEU A 188 -1.26 13.87 0.17
CA LEU A 188 -2.37 14.08 -0.76
C LEU A 188 -3.67 14.45 -0.02
N LEU A 189 -4.02 13.68 1.01
CA LEU A 189 -5.27 13.85 1.74
C LEU A 189 -5.32 15.16 2.53
N TYR A 190 -4.20 15.65 3.06
CA TYR A 190 -4.14 16.89 3.85
C TYR A 190 -3.71 18.13 3.05
N GLY A 191 -3.12 17.95 1.87
CA GLY A 191 -2.64 19.04 1.01
C GLY A 191 -1.25 19.55 1.40
N ASP A 192 -0.42 18.67 1.96
CA ASP A 192 0.97 18.95 2.38
C ASP A 192 1.97 18.64 1.27
#